data_AF-A0A1F6R2K2-F1
#
_entry.id   AF-A0A1F6R2K2-F1
#
_cell.length_a   1.000
_cell.length_b   1.000
_cell.length_c   1.000
_cell.angle_alpha   90.00
_cell.angle_beta   90.00
_cell.angle_gamma   90.00
#
_symmetry.space_group_name_H-M   'P 1'
#
loop_
_entity.id
_entity.type
_entity.pdbx_description
1 polymer ?
#
loop_
_entity_poly.entity_id
_entity_poly.type
_entity_poly.pdbx_seq_one_letter_code
_entity_poly.pdbx_strand_id
1 'polypeptide(L)' 'MLEFCGQCGNVMVLKTRNGDLGTYACRKCGSMRALPFEKIEIVEKMQSTSMEPLVLFNPKKLF' A
#
# COMPACT_ATOMS: atom_id res chain seq x y z
N MET A 1 -1.94 1.95 -6.33
CA MET A 1 -0.64 2.47 -6.79
C MET A 1 0.03 3.23 -5.65
N LEU A 2 1.34 3.06 -5.42
CA LEU A 2 2.09 3.81 -4.41
C LEU A 2 2.61 5.11 -5.03
N GLU A 3 2.28 6.25 -4.44
CA GLU A 3 2.67 7.58 -4.93
C GLU A 3 3.86 8.16 -4.17
N PHE A 4 4.78 8.79 -4.90
CA PHE A 4 6.02 9.34 -4.35
C PHE A 4 6.06 10.86 -4.50
N CYS A 5 6.65 11.53 -3.51
CA CYS A 5 6.79 12.97 -3.48
C CYS A 5 7.88 13.42 -4.46
N GLY A 6 7.52 14.24 -5.46
CA GLY A 6 8.47 14.76 -6.45
C GLY A 6 9.60 15.62 -5.88
N GLN A 7 9.47 16.16 -4.66
CA GLN A 7 10.51 16.99 -4.04
C GLN A 7 11.61 16.19 -3.33
N CYS A 8 11.25 15.10 -2.66
CA CYS A 8 12.18 14.38 -1.78
C CYS A 8 12.19 12.87 -2.00
N GLY A 9 11.44 12.37 -2.98
CA GLY A 9 11.34 10.96 -3.34
C GLY A 9 10.66 10.07 -2.29
N ASN A 10 10.17 10.61 -1.18
CA ASN A 10 9.54 9.81 -0.14
C ASN A 10 8.05 9.55 -0.44
N VAL A 11 7.50 8.51 0.18
CA VAL A 11 6.12 8.06 -0.01
C VAL A 11 5.13 9.16 0.44
N MET A 12 4.10 9.35 -0.36
CA MET A 12 2.95 10.17 -0.03
C MET A 12 1.86 9.30 0.63
N VAL A 13 1.35 9.76 1.76
CA VAL A 13 0.36 9.03 2.57
C VAL A 13 -0.96 9.78 2.54
N LEU A 14 -2.05 9.06 2.32
CA LEU A 14 -3.40 9.62 2.34
C LEU A 14 -3.70 10.22 3.73
N LYS A 15 -4.15 11.48 3.76
CA LYS A 15 -4.54 12.20 4.98
C LYS A 15 -6.04 12.40 5.08
N THR A 16 -6.67 12.84 4.00
CA THR A 16 -8.11 13.07 3.93
C THR A 16 -8.64 12.55 2.60
N ARG A 17 -9.90 12.11 2.61
CA ARG A 17 -10.61 11.64 1.43
C ARG A 17 -11.90 12.46 1.30
N ASN A 18 -12.15 12.98 0.10
CA ASN A 18 -13.39 13.64 -0.26
C ASN A 18 -13.92 12.99 -1.55
N GLY A 19 -14.84 12.03 -1.40
CA GLY A 19 -15.32 11.20 -2.51
C GLY A 19 -14.19 10.41 -3.17
N ASP A 20 -13.95 10.71 -4.45
CA ASP A 20 -12.91 10.07 -5.28
C ASP A 20 -11.59 10.85 -5.29
N LEU A 21 -11.47 11.91 -4.49
CA LEU A 21 -10.22 12.66 -4.33
C LEU A 21 -9.60 12.37 -2.96
N GLY A 22 -8.33 11.97 -2.97
CA GLY A 22 -7.49 11.82 -1.79
C GLY A 22 -6.50 12.98 -1.68
N THR A 23 -6.39 13.57 -0.50
CA THR A 23 -5.26 14.48 -0.20
C THR A 23 -4.14 13.65 0.42
N TYR A 24 -3.01 13.61 -0.27
CA TYR A 24 -1.83 12.88 0.16
C TYR A 24 -0.79 13.86 0.69
N ALA A 25 -0.12 13.50 1.78
CA ALA A 25 0.98 14.26 2.36
C ALA A 25 2.26 13.43 2.37
N CYS A 26 3.36 14.04 1.94
CA CYS A 26 4.68 13.42 2.03
C CYS A 26 5.11 13.30 3.49
N ARG A 27 5.56 12.11 3.90
CA ARG A 27 6.00 11.86 5.28
C ARG A 27 7.25 12.66 5.67
N LYS A 28 8.09 13.04 4.70
CA LYS A 28 9.39 13.70 4.98
C LYS A 28 9.33 15.22 4.90
N CYS A 29 8.82 15.77 3.80
CA CYS A 29 8.81 17.23 3.59
C CYS A 29 7.46 17.90 3.86
N GLY A 30 6.40 17.12 4.16
CA GLY A 30 5.07 17.67 4.40
C GLY A 30 4.34 18.20 3.16
N SER A 31 4.95 18.11 1.98
CA SER A 31 4.29 18.49 0.72
C SER A 31 2.96 17.75 0.55
N MET A 32 1.91 18.50 0.21
CA MET A 32 0.58 17.97 -0.01
C MET A 32 0.22 17.97 -1.48
N ARG A 33 -0.56 16.97 -1.92
CA ARG A 33 -1.10 16.89 -3.27
C ARG A 33 -2.46 16.20 -3.25
N ALA A 34 -3.40 16.72 -4.03
CA ALA A 34 -4.67 16.05 -4.28
C ALA A 34 -4.53 15.14 -5.49
N LEU A 35 -4.88 13.87 -5.34
CA LEU A 35 -4.83 12.84 -6.38
C LEU A 35 -6.12 12.02 -6.35
N PRO A 36 -6.57 11.47 -7.48
CA PRO A 36 -7.68 10.51 -7.49
C PRO A 36 -7.39 9.33 -6.56
N PHE A 37 -8.34 9.01 -5.69
CA PHE A 37 -8.28 7.85 -4.81
C PHE A 37 -8.99 6.67 -5.50
N GLU A 38 -8.20 5.75 -6.05
CA GLU A 38 -8.74 4.48 -6.55
C GLU A 38 -8.92 3.50 -5.39
N LYS A 39 -10.17 3.13 -5.14
CA LYS A 39 -10.48 2.06 -4.19
C LYS A 39 -10.06 0.73 -4.82
N ILE A 40 -8.98 0.15 -4.33
CA ILE A 40 -8.65 -1.24 -4.64
C ILE A 40 -9.64 -2.10 -3.86
N GLU A 41 -10.69 -2.56 -4.54
CA GLU A 41 -11.54 -3.63 -4.01
C GLU A 41 -10.73 -4.91 -4.09
N ILE A 42 -10.16 -5.33 -2.95
CA ILE A 42 -9.61 -6.67 -2.82
C ILE A 42 -10.83 -7.60 -2.84
N VAL A 43 -11.19 -8.05 -4.04
CA VAL A 43 -12.13 -9.17 -4.18
C VAL A 43 -11.36 -10.40 -3.73
N GLU A 44 -11.44 -10.70 -2.44
CA GLU A 44 -11.06 -12.02 -1.93
C GLU A 44 -12.01 -13.03 -2.58
N LYS A 45 -11.62 -13.55 -3.75
CA LYS A 45 -12.02 -14.90 -4.13
C LYS A 45 -11.38 -15.81 -3.10
N MET A 46 -12.07 -16.03 -1.98
CA MET A 46 -11.90 -17.22 -1.16
C MET A 46 -12.17 -18.41 -2.07
N GLN A 47 -11.15 -18.87 -2.79
CA GLN A 47 -11.12 -20.25 -3.23
C GLN A 47 -11.01 -21.07 -1.95
N SER A 48 -12.15 -21.59 -1.51
CA SER A 48 -12.26 -22.65 -0.54
C SER A 48 -11.62 -23.91 -1.10
N THR A 49 -10.29 -23.94 -1.19
CA THR A 49 -9.51 -25.16 -1.28
C THR A 49 -8.96 -25.42 0.11
N SER A 50 -9.75 -26.19 0.85
CA SER A 50 -9.24 -27.13 1.85
C SER A 50 -7.92 -27.72 1.36
N MET A 51 -6.82 -27.44 2.05
CA MET A 51 -5.71 -28.36 2.32
C MET A 51 -4.61 -27.61 3.09
N GLU A 52 -4.50 -28.00 4.36
CA GLU A 52 -3.41 -27.94 5.34
C GLU A 52 -2.33 -26.83 5.27
N PRO A 53 -2.01 -26.17 6.40
CA PRO A 53 -0.91 -25.21 6.45
C PRO A 53 0.43 -25.95 6.39
N LEU A 54 1.11 -25.90 5.24
CA LEU A 54 2.54 -26.23 5.18
C LEU A 54 3.34 -25.11 5.86
N VAL A 55 3.50 -25.23 7.17
CA VAL A 55 4.55 -24.54 7.92
C VAL A 55 5.88 -25.16 7.48
N LEU A 56 6.58 -24.49 6.55
CA LEU A 56 7.99 -24.75 6.28
C LEU A 56 8.80 -23.52 6.72
N PHE A 57 9.06 -23.47 8.02
CA PHE A 57 10.27 -22.83 8.52
C PHE A 57 11.47 -23.63 7.98
N ASN A 58 12.34 -22.99 7.21
CA ASN A 58 13.76 -23.30 7.34
C ASN A 58 14.65 -22.07 7.07
N PRO A 59 15.31 -21.54 8.11
CA PRO A 59 16.20 -20.40 8.02
C PRO A 59 17.62 -20.83 7.60
N LYS A 60 18.40 -19.86 7.10
CA LYS A 60 19.86 -19.89 6.83
C LYS A 60 20.31 -20.34 5.43
N LYS A 61 20.58 -19.33 4.58
CA LYS A 61 21.88 -19.24 3.90
C LYS A 61 22.65 -18.06 4.47
N LEU A 62 23.53 -18.37 5.41
CA LEU A 62 24.66 -17.54 5.83
C LEU A 62 25.86 -18.48 5.71
N PHE A 63 26.90 -17.98 5.04
CA PHE A 63 28.08 -18.64 4.48
C PHE A 63 27.89 -19.27 3.10
#